data_AF-W2MVK6-F1
#
_entry.id   AF-W2MVK6-F1
#
_cell.length_a   1.000
_cell.length_b   1.000
_cell.length_c   1.000
_cell.angle_alpha   90.00
_cell.angle_beta   90.00
_cell.angle_gamma   90.00
#
_symmetry.space_group_name_H-M   'P 1'
#
loop_
_entity.id
_entity.type
_entity.pdbx_description
1 polymer ?
#
loop_
_entity_poly.entity_id
_entity_poly.type
_entity_poly.pdbx_seq_one_letter_code
_entity_poly.pdbx_strand_id
1 'polypeptide(L)'
;MEAEKPMANDRVFFMLNGANDGVYVSWNGDFECVGKAAEVAAAWLGADRDVMVNGVRLYNQMGWPVRNEKELRETKNIVHVLLDFQLWQWPGIKKGYKYVLEDGVTLTTVGMSPKVFDVEYFFNQEEADKVIEIGSPKLGRSTIQGKNASKVVSEVRTSHTAFLPDSFFVRDFRARSARVARLPSSSYAGRLQLVRYNAGEFYRKHLDTYASRQFLPKGADHKFGVKAYKEWANWAANKIRELSTQREIPEEFREGGPLFPNGDDDKHFPNALAKLFYPEANATNLFKALSDEAWLTWLDENVNKKAARLMDTLLAENKRPHYLPLLVKAWEKAIGMPELHYTFPKPQMNSVSHFFAWVRWARERINFLGDEVSAVASPSGELYPKFTVKFQEMMLGFVLDDYTPGLITRIINAEWYDFMVKHRGENHVLFKVLRAFPHFAELVIKTWEARVRAPTPLRYTLPAYVKHFHPQRYVTLFLYLNNQTKMGGETVFPYSLDRYSDEKIVRE
;
A
#
# COMPACT_ATOMS: atom_id res chain seq x y z
N MET A 1 25.30 1.29 -0.96
CA MET A 1 25.46 0.76 -2.33
C MET A 1 26.73 1.34 -2.92
N GLU A 2 27.87 0.83 -2.50
CA GLU A 2 29.12 0.94 -3.27
C GLU A 2 29.56 -0.51 -3.44
N ALA A 3 29.42 -1.03 -4.66
CA ALA A 3 29.99 -2.33 -4.98
C ALA A 3 31.49 -2.11 -5.18
N GLU A 4 32.34 -2.90 -4.49
CA GLU A 4 33.80 -2.80 -4.56
C GLU A 4 34.38 -3.03 -5.96
N LYS A 5 33.56 -3.46 -6.93
CA LYS A 5 33.94 -3.61 -8.35
C LYS A 5 32.81 -3.14 -9.27
N PRO A 6 33.12 -2.44 -10.39
CA PRO A 6 32.15 -2.20 -11.46
C PRO A 6 31.60 -3.53 -11.96
N MET A 7 30.29 -3.68 -11.98
CA MET A 7 29.64 -4.92 -12.37
C MET A 7 29.76 -5.17 -13.88
N ALA A 8 29.87 -6.43 -14.27
CA ALA A 8 29.68 -6.83 -15.66
C ALA A 8 28.23 -6.60 -16.09
N ASN A 9 27.98 -6.33 -17.38
CA ASN A 9 26.66 -6.06 -17.94
C ASN A 9 25.71 -7.29 -17.96
N ASP A 10 26.11 -8.42 -17.37
CA ASP A 10 25.45 -9.72 -17.44
C ASP A 10 24.33 -9.93 -16.41
N ARG A 11 24.17 -8.99 -15.46
CA ARG A 11 23.19 -9.12 -14.36
C ARG A 11 22.57 -7.79 -13.97
N VAL A 12 21.35 -7.86 -13.46
CA VAL A 12 20.59 -6.73 -12.91
C VAL A 12 20.26 -7.01 -11.45
N PHE A 13 20.44 -6.00 -10.59
CA PHE A 13 20.02 -6.05 -9.20
C PHE A 13 18.58 -5.56 -9.07
N PHE A 14 17.70 -6.45 -8.63
CA PHE A 14 16.28 -6.17 -8.46
C PHE A 14 15.94 -6.09 -6.98
N MET A 15 15.16 -5.08 -6.61
CA MET A 15 14.57 -4.93 -5.28
C MET A 15 13.05 -4.82 -5.41
N LEU A 16 12.29 -5.18 -4.39
CA LEU A 16 10.87 -4.79 -4.35
C LEU A 16 10.72 -3.30 -4.06
N ASN A 17 9.63 -2.69 -4.48
CA ASN A 17 9.34 -1.27 -4.28
C ASN A 17 9.69 -0.74 -2.86
N GLY A 18 10.66 0.18 -2.80
CA GLY A 18 11.17 0.75 -1.56
C GLY A 18 12.05 -0.16 -0.71
N ALA A 19 12.29 -1.41 -1.07
CA ALA A 19 13.25 -2.26 -0.36
C ALA A 19 14.68 -1.72 -0.54
N ASN A 20 15.53 -2.05 0.43
CA ASN A 20 16.97 -1.76 0.41
C ASN A 20 17.79 -2.98 -0.03
N ASP A 21 17.19 -4.17 0.13
CA ASP A 21 17.79 -5.46 -0.18
C ASP A 21 17.06 -6.08 -1.37
N GLY A 22 17.80 -6.90 -2.12
CA GLY A 22 17.39 -7.39 -3.42
C GLY A 22 18.18 -8.61 -3.85
N VAL A 23 17.99 -9.02 -5.10
CA VAL A 23 18.70 -10.15 -5.70
C VAL A 23 19.28 -9.78 -7.05
N TYR A 24 20.42 -10.38 -7.36
CA TYR A 24 20.98 -10.36 -8.70
C TYR A 24 20.34 -11.45 -9.54
N VAL A 25 19.86 -11.07 -10.72
CA VAL A 25 19.38 -12.03 -11.71
C VAL A 25 20.14 -11.81 -13.00
N SER A 26 20.72 -12.89 -13.52
CA SER A 26 21.38 -12.89 -14.83
C SER A 26 20.34 -12.70 -15.92
N TRP A 27 20.74 -12.01 -16.98
CA TRP A 27 19.89 -11.77 -18.14
C TRP A 27 20.71 -11.88 -19.43
N ASN A 28 20.06 -12.11 -20.55
CA ASN A 28 20.70 -12.32 -21.85
C ASN A 28 21.17 -11.02 -22.53
N GLY A 29 21.05 -9.86 -21.88
CA GLY A 29 21.38 -8.55 -22.45
C GLY A 29 20.33 -7.95 -23.38
N ASP A 30 19.23 -8.67 -23.63
CA ASP A 30 18.08 -8.18 -24.41
C ASP A 30 17.05 -7.53 -23.47
N PHE A 31 16.79 -6.23 -23.67
CA PHE A 31 15.84 -5.47 -22.85
C PHE A 31 14.44 -6.05 -22.89
N GLU A 32 13.99 -6.62 -24.01
CA GLU A 32 12.68 -7.24 -24.11
C GLU A 32 12.54 -8.46 -23.18
N CYS A 33 13.66 -9.05 -22.76
CA CYS A 33 13.71 -10.16 -21.81
C CYS A 33 13.84 -9.73 -20.34
N VAL A 34 14.11 -8.45 -20.04
CA VAL A 34 14.32 -7.97 -18.66
C VAL A 34 13.08 -8.16 -17.78
N GLY A 35 11.89 -8.11 -18.38
CA GLY A 35 10.63 -8.34 -17.69
C GLY A 35 10.56 -9.72 -17.04
N LYS A 36 11.05 -10.76 -17.72
CA LYS A 36 11.12 -12.13 -17.17
C LYS A 36 12.10 -12.22 -16.00
N ALA A 37 13.26 -11.57 -16.11
CA ALA A 37 14.23 -11.50 -15.01
C ALA A 37 13.62 -10.77 -13.80
N ALA A 38 12.87 -9.69 -14.04
CA ALA A 38 12.16 -8.95 -13.01
C ALA A 38 11.05 -9.77 -12.33
N GLU A 39 10.30 -10.58 -13.09
CA GLU A 39 9.30 -11.50 -12.54
C GLU A 39 9.95 -12.58 -11.66
N VAL A 40 11.05 -13.19 -12.13
CA VAL A 40 11.82 -14.17 -11.35
C VAL A 40 12.30 -13.53 -10.05
N ALA A 41 12.90 -12.34 -10.13
CA ALA A 41 13.37 -11.61 -8.96
C ALA A 41 12.23 -11.24 -8.00
N ALA A 42 11.10 -10.76 -8.52
CA ALA A 42 9.95 -10.39 -7.72
C ALA A 42 9.40 -11.60 -6.96
N ALA A 43 9.21 -12.73 -7.64
CA ALA A 43 8.79 -13.98 -7.00
C ALA A 43 9.82 -14.45 -5.95
N TRP A 44 11.11 -14.34 -6.26
CA TRP A 44 12.19 -14.68 -5.33
C TRP A 44 12.19 -13.81 -4.08
N LEU A 45 11.83 -12.54 -4.20
CA LEU A 45 11.75 -11.59 -3.09
C LEU A 45 10.40 -11.65 -2.35
N GLY A 46 9.52 -12.59 -2.70
CA GLY A 46 8.22 -12.77 -2.04
C GLY A 46 7.13 -11.79 -2.51
N ALA A 47 7.21 -11.28 -3.74
CA ALA A 47 6.11 -10.54 -4.36
C ALA A 47 4.85 -11.42 -4.49
N ASP A 48 3.68 -10.79 -4.38
CA ASP A 48 2.39 -11.47 -4.48
C ASP A 48 2.16 -11.94 -5.92
N ARG A 49 2.24 -13.26 -6.14
CA ARG A 49 2.13 -13.88 -7.47
C ARG A 49 0.78 -13.61 -8.12
N ASP A 50 -0.29 -13.48 -7.35
CA ASP A 50 -1.64 -13.18 -7.85
C ASP A 50 -1.76 -11.75 -8.39
N VAL A 51 -0.84 -10.86 -8.01
CA VAL A 51 -0.78 -9.49 -8.52
C VAL A 51 0.24 -9.38 -9.66
N MET A 52 1.31 -10.18 -9.63
CA MET A 52 2.34 -10.20 -10.68
C MET A 52 1.78 -10.58 -12.05
N VAL A 53 0.68 -11.33 -12.12
CA VAL A 53 0.01 -11.67 -13.40
C VAL A 53 -0.46 -10.44 -14.18
N ASN A 54 -0.60 -9.28 -13.51
CA ASN A 54 -0.92 -8.00 -14.16
C ASN A 54 0.33 -7.31 -14.76
N GLY A 55 1.50 -7.93 -14.65
CA GLY A 55 2.79 -7.43 -15.09
C GLY A 55 3.58 -6.72 -13.97
N VAL A 56 4.88 -6.58 -14.22
CA VAL A 56 5.83 -5.87 -13.36
C VAL A 56 6.34 -4.61 -14.05
N ARG A 57 6.59 -3.55 -13.27
CA ARG A 57 7.18 -2.29 -13.75
C ARG A 57 8.53 -2.06 -13.11
N LEU A 58 9.47 -1.53 -13.87
CA LEU A 58 10.81 -1.20 -13.39
C LEU A 58 10.96 0.30 -13.15
N TYR A 59 11.57 0.63 -12.02
CA TYR A 59 11.87 2.00 -11.63
C TYR A 59 13.31 2.08 -11.11
N ASN A 60 13.95 3.21 -11.30
CA ASN A 60 15.25 3.48 -10.68
C ASN A 60 15.09 3.89 -9.21
N GLN A 61 16.23 4.08 -8.55
CA GLN A 61 16.33 4.42 -7.13
C GLN A 61 15.84 5.85 -6.82
N MET A 62 15.59 6.66 -7.85
CA MET A 62 15.06 8.02 -7.75
C MET A 62 13.58 8.10 -8.12
N GLY A 63 12.91 6.98 -8.44
CA GLY A 63 11.48 6.96 -8.73
C GLY A 63 11.10 7.26 -10.18
N TRP A 64 12.05 7.16 -11.10
CA TRP A 64 11.80 7.28 -12.53
C TRP A 64 11.61 5.91 -13.19
N PRO A 65 10.67 5.76 -14.13
CA PRO A 65 10.44 4.50 -14.81
C PRO A 65 11.65 4.11 -15.69
N VAL A 66 11.88 2.81 -15.84
CA VAL A 66 12.90 2.22 -16.72
C VAL A 66 12.18 1.43 -17.82
N ARG A 67 12.27 1.92 -19.05
CA ARG A 67 11.44 1.51 -20.19
C ARG A 67 12.24 1.02 -21.39
N ASN A 68 13.55 1.22 -21.38
CA ASN A 68 14.45 0.79 -22.44
C ASN A 68 15.86 0.55 -21.88
N GLU A 69 16.72 -0.02 -22.72
CA GLU A 69 18.10 -0.38 -22.37
C GLU A 69 18.93 0.83 -21.91
N LYS A 70 18.74 2.00 -22.53
CA LYS A 70 19.45 3.22 -22.16
C LYS A 70 19.12 3.63 -20.73
N GLU A 71 17.82 3.72 -20.40
CA GLU A 71 17.34 4.04 -19.05
C GLU A 71 17.84 3.01 -18.02
N LEU A 72 17.89 1.72 -18.39
CA LEU A 72 18.44 0.67 -17.50
C LEU A 72 19.93 0.88 -17.21
N ARG A 73 20.74 1.19 -18.24
CA ARG A 73 22.17 1.46 -18.08
C ARG A 73 22.42 2.69 -17.19
N GLU A 74 21.60 3.73 -17.31
CA GLU A 74 21.67 4.92 -16.44
C GLU A 74 21.44 4.58 -14.96
N THR A 75 20.67 3.54 -14.65
CA THR A 75 20.49 3.05 -13.27
C THR A 75 21.70 2.28 -12.71
N LYS A 76 22.72 2.01 -13.53
CA LYS A 76 23.80 1.06 -13.24
C LYS A 76 23.27 -0.35 -12.95
N ASN A 77 22.24 -0.77 -13.69
CA ASN A 77 21.57 -2.08 -13.56
C ASN A 77 21.00 -2.34 -12.14
N ILE A 78 20.53 -1.30 -11.45
CA ILE A 78 19.93 -1.40 -10.13
C ILE A 78 18.51 -0.82 -10.21
N VAL A 79 17.51 -1.67 -10.03
CA VAL A 79 16.11 -1.32 -10.25
C VAL A 79 15.19 -1.85 -9.15
N HIS A 80 14.07 -1.15 -8.98
CA HIS A 80 12.95 -1.55 -8.16
C HIS A 80 11.83 -2.12 -9.03
N VAL A 81 11.31 -3.27 -8.61
CA VAL A 81 10.12 -3.90 -9.17
C VAL A 81 8.89 -3.36 -8.44
N LEU A 82 7.99 -2.77 -9.22
CA LEU A 82 6.69 -2.31 -8.79
C LEU A 82 5.61 -3.20 -9.40
N LEU A 83 4.74 -3.73 -8.53
CA LEU A 83 3.54 -4.45 -8.97
C LEU A 83 2.44 -3.46 -9.38
N ASP A 84 1.37 -4.03 -9.93
CA ASP A 84 0.19 -3.30 -10.34
C ASP A 84 -0.31 -2.35 -9.25
N PHE A 85 -0.62 -1.11 -9.65
CA PHE A 85 -1.08 -0.02 -8.80
C PHE A 85 -0.21 0.38 -7.59
N GLN A 86 0.99 -0.17 -7.43
CA GLN A 86 1.91 0.35 -6.42
C GLN A 86 2.37 1.77 -6.78
N LEU A 87 2.30 2.66 -5.80
CA LEU A 87 2.99 3.95 -5.84
C LEU A 87 4.44 3.72 -5.41
N TRP A 88 5.37 4.36 -6.09
CA TRP A 88 6.79 4.23 -5.80
C TRP A 88 7.15 4.79 -4.42
N GLN A 89 8.03 4.09 -3.70
CA GLN A 89 8.50 4.46 -2.37
C GLN A 89 10.01 4.71 -2.36
N TRP A 90 10.43 5.83 -1.78
CA TRP A 90 11.84 6.07 -1.47
C TRP A 90 12.42 4.90 -0.66
N PRO A 91 13.52 4.27 -1.12
CA PRO A 91 14.29 3.36 -0.27
C PRO A 91 14.84 4.12 0.94
N GLY A 92 14.93 3.45 2.09
CA GLY A 92 15.51 4.09 3.28
C GLY A 92 17.03 4.07 3.26
N ILE A 93 17.61 3.04 2.64
CA ILE A 93 19.03 2.65 2.63
C ILE A 93 19.58 2.46 4.04
N LYS A 94 19.83 3.55 4.75
CA LYS A 94 20.22 3.60 6.17
C LYS A 94 19.94 5.00 6.71
N LYS A 95 19.85 5.13 8.03
CA LYS A 95 19.80 6.46 8.66
C LYS A 95 21.01 7.32 8.26
N GLY A 96 20.76 8.60 8.03
CA GLY A 96 21.74 9.58 7.55
C GLY A 96 22.01 9.51 6.04
N TYR A 97 21.45 8.55 5.30
CA TYR A 97 21.56 8.54 3.84
C TYR A 97 20.82 9.75 3.25
N LYS A 98 21.45 10.42 2.29
CA LYS A 98 20.91 11.63 1.65
C LYS A 98 20.59 11.38 0.18
N TYR A 99 19.39 11.77 -0.23
CA TYR A 99 19.01 11.97 -1.62
C TYR A 99 19.04 13.46 -1.93
N VAL A 100 19.68 13.85 -3.03
CA VAL A 100 19.60 15.22 -3.56
C VAL A 100 18.74 15.17 -4.82
N LEU A 101 17.63 15.92 -4.81
CA LEU A 101 16.69 15.99 -5.93
C LEU A 101 17.14 17.02 -6.97
N GLU A 102 16.47 16.99 -8.12
CA GLU A 102 16.82 17.81 -9.29
C GLU A 102 16.70 19.32 -9.05
N ASP A 103 15.95 19.73 -8.02
CA ASP A 103 15.69 21.12 -7.62
C ASP A 103 16.49 21.55 -6.37
N GLY A 104 17.43 20.73 -5.90
CA GLY A 104 18.23 20.99 -4.72
C GLY A 104 17.58 20.58 -3.39
N VAL A 105 16.33 20.12 -3.39
CA VAL A 105 15.71 19.54 -2.19
C VAL A 105 16.51 18.33 -1.74
N THR A 106 16.83 18.27 -0.45
CA THR A 106 17.59 17.16 0.13
C THR A 106 16.70 16.35 1.07
N LEU A 107 16.68 15.03 0.88
CA LEU A 107 15.96 14.08 1.73
C LEU A 107 16.98 13.27 2.55
N THR A 108 17.00 13.45 3.86
CA THR A 108 17.87 12.67 4.76
C THR A 108 17.04 11.60 5.47
N THR A 109 17.38 10.32 5.32
CA THR A 109 16.69 9.24 6.05
C THR A 109 16.93 9.39 7.55
N VAL A 110 15.86 9.58 8.32
CA VAL A 110 15.91 9.65 9.80
C VAL A 110 15.19 8.49 10.48
N GLY A 111 14.32 7.78 9.77
CA GLY A 111 13.67 6.57 10.28
C GLY A 111 13.48 5.49 9.21
N MET A 112 13.51 4.22 9.63
CA MET A 112 13.44 3.06 8.72
C MET A 112 12.11 2.29 8.75
N SER A 113 11.42 2.29 9.89
CA SER A 113 10.12 1.61 10.05
C SER A 113 9.24 2.39 11.03
N PRO A 114 8.36 3.29 10.56
CA PRO A 114 8.14 3.66 9.16
C PRO A 114 9.32 4.45 8.58
N LYS A 115 9.35 4.59 7.26
CA LYS A 115 10.33 5.47 6.62
C LYS A 115 10.00 6.92 6.90
N VAL A 116 10.99 7.63 7.42
CA VAL A 116 10.88 9.07 7.73
C VAL A 116 12.09 9.75 7.12
N PHE A 117 11.84 10.84 6.40
CA PHE A 117 12.88 11.66 5.79
C PHE A 117 12.78 13.07 6.37
N ASP A 118 13.92 13.63 6.79
CA ASP A 118 14.06 15.07 6.95
C ASP A 118 14.19 15.71 5.57
N VAL A 119 13.52 16.84 5.36
CA VAL A 119 13.38 17.48 4.05
C VAL A 119 13.92 18.90 4.14
N GLU A 120 15.05 19.13 3.48
CA GLU A 120 15.74 20.42 3.46
C GLU A 120 15.53 21.12 2.11
N TYR A 121 15.55 22.46 2.12
CA TYR A 121 15.42 23.31 0.93
C TYR A 121 14.10 23.18 0.15
N PHE A 122 13.04 22.66 0.77
CA PHE A 122 11.72 22.54 0.13
C PHE A 122 11.01 23.88 -0.09
N PHE A 123 11.15 24.80 0.85
CA PHE A 123 10.55 26.13 0.84
C PHE A 123 11.50 27.13 1.52
N ASN A 124 11.30 28.42 1.25
CA ASN A 124 12.08 29.50 1.86
C ASN A 124 11.27 30.30 2.90
N GLN A 125 11.91 31.27 3.56
CA GLN A 125 11.26 32.06 4.61
C GLN A 125 10.11 32.94 4.07
N GLU A 126 10.25 33.54 2.89
CA GLU A 126 9.19 34.35 2.28
C GLU A 126 7.92 33.52 2.02
N GLU A 127 8.10 32.29 1.56
CA GLU A 127 7.00 31.36 1.37
C GLU A 127 6.36 30.93 2.70
N ALA A 128 7.17 30.73 3.73
CA ALA A 128 6.69 30.44 5.08
C ALA A 128 5.81 31.57 5.61
N ASP A 129 6.29 32.81 5.52
CA ASP A 129 5.61 34.01 5.96
C ASP A 129 4.30 34.21 5.21
N LYS A 130 4.30 33.98 3.89
CA LYS A 130 3.09 34.04 3.05
C LYS A 130 2.06 32.99 3.42
N VAL A 131 2.47 31.76 3.78
CA VAL A 131 1.54 30.73 4.30
C VAL A 131 0.90 31.22 5.61
N ILE A 132 1.69 31.80 6.52
CA ILE A 132 1.22 32.33 7.80
C ILE A 132 0.25 33.50 7.56
N GLU A 133 0.58 34.44 6.68
CA GLU A 133 -0.24 35.60 6.32
C GLU A 133 -1.63 35.16 5.80
N ILE A 134 -1.67 34.25 4.83
CA ILE A 134 -2.93 33.80 4.20
C ILE A 134 -3.79 32.99 5.16
N GLY A 135 -3.14 32.18 6.02
CA GLY A 135 -3.79 31.20 6.88
C GLY A 135 -4.21 31.72 8.25
N SER A 136 -3.43 32.62 8.86
CA SER A 136 -3.64 33.06 10.26
C SER A 136 -5.01 33.67 10.53
N PRO A 137 -5.56 34.55 9.66
CA PRO A 137 -6.89 35.13 9.87
C PRO A 137 -8.04 34.11 9.85
N LYS A 138 -7.77 32.87 9.38
CA LYS A 138 -8.78 31.81 9.21
C LYS A 138 -8.64 30.69 10.24
N LEU A 139 -7.70 30.81 11.17
CA LEU A 139 -7.45 29.79 12.19
C LEU A 139 -8.68 29.62 13.09
N GLY A 140 -9.24 28.42 13.09
CA GLY A 140 -10.27 28.00 14.03
C GLY A 140 -9.76 26.90 14.96
N ARG A 141 -10.51 26.63 16.03
CA ARG A 141 -10.22 25.50 16.90
C ARG A 141 -10.21 24.19 16.09
N SER A 142 -9.13 23.41 16.20
CA SER A 142 -9.04 22.15 15.46
C SER A 142 -10.09 21.16 15.95
N THR A 143 -10.69 20.45 15.00
CA THR A 143 -11.68 19.41 15.26
C THR A 143 -11.18 18.05 14.81
N ILE A 144 -11.65 17.00 15.47
CA ILE A 144 -11.50 15.61 15.00
C ILE A 144 -12.83 15.10 14.43
N GLN A 145 -12.77 13.96 13.74
CA GLN A 145 -13.98 13.26 13.31
C GLN A 145 -14.61 12.54 14.51
N GLY A 146 -15.83 12.90 14.87
CA GLY A 146 -16.63 12.23 15.89
C GLY A 146 -17.27 10.93 15.38
N LYS A 147 -17.95 10.21 16.28
CA LYS A 147 -18.54 8.88 16.01
C LYS A 147 -19.52 8.85 14.82
N ASN A 148 -20.19 9.97 14.53
CA ASN A 148 -21.16 10.09 13.42
C ASN A 148 -20.62 10.91 12.24
N ALA A 149 -19.30 10.90 12.03
CA ALA A 149 -18.62 11.74 11.03
C ALA A 149 -18.81 13.27 11.20
N SER A 150 -19.33 13.72 12.35
CA SER A 150 -19.38 15.14 12.72
C SER A 150 -18.00 15.68 13.08
N LYS A 151 -17.77 16.99 12.92
CA LYS A 151 -16.57 17.65 13.43
C LYS A 151 -16.78 18.02 14.89
N VAL A 152 -15.91 17.53 15.78
CA VAL A 152 -16.01 17.80 17.23
C VAL A 152 -14.70 18.36 17.76
N VAL A 153 -14.80 19.31 18.69
CA VAL A 153 -13.64 19.77 19.49
C VAL A 153 -13.27 18.65 20.45
N SER A 154 -11.97 18.41 20.64
CA SER A 154 -11.47 17.30 21.43
C SER A 154 -10.28 17.71 22.29
N GLU A 155 -10.11 17.04 23.43
CA GLU A 155 -8.93 17.13 24.30
C GLU A 155 -7.71 16.38 23.73
N VAL A 156 -7.90 15.60 22.66
CA VAL A 156 -6.83 14.82 22.01
C VAL A 156 -6.07 15.66 20.98
N ARG A 157 -6.73 16.66 20.38
CA ARG A 157 -6.16 17.61 19.42
C ARG A 157 -6.50 19.03 19.81
N THR A 158 -5.52 19.74 20.34
CA THR A 158 -5.71 21.05 20.92
C THR A 158 -5.07 22.19 20.12
N SER A 159 -4.78 21.97 18.83
CA SER A 159 -4.26 23.00 17.93
C SER A 159 -5.35 23.95 17.39
N HIS A 160 -4.92 24.97 16.66
CA HIS A 160 -5.74 25.78 15.76
C HIS A 160 -5.39 25.46 14.30
N THR A 161 -6.36 25.46 13.39
CA THR A 161 -6.09 25.09 11.98
C THR A 161 -6.95 25.84 10.98
N ALA A 162 -6.40 26.02 9.78
CA ALA A 162 -7.07 26.57 8.62
C ALA A 162 -6.58 25.85 7.35
N PHE A 163 -7.49 25.57 6.42
CA PHE A 163 -7.09 25.21 5.06
C PHE A 163 -6.92 26.49 4.25
N LEU A 164 -5.78 26.63 3.57
CA LEU A 164 -5.56 27.76 2.69
C LEU A 164 -6.53 27.70 1.49
N PRO A 165 -6.98 28.85 0.98
CA PRO A 165 -7.77 28.92 -0.25
C PRO A 165 -6.91 28.49 -1.44
N ASP A 166 -7.56 27.99 -2.48
CA ASP A 166 -6.87 27.61 -3.71
C ASP A 166 -6.32 28.85 -4.42
N SER A 167 -5.06 28.80 -4.83
CA SER A 167 -4.33 29.89 -5.51
C SER A 167 -3.14 29.30 -6.26
N PHE A 168 -2.52 30.06 -7.17
CA PHE A 168 -1.28 29.62 -7.83
C PHE A 168 -0.19 29.25 -6.82
N PHE A 169 -0.06 30.02 -5.74
CA PHE A 169 0.87 29.75 -4.65
C PHE A 169 0.63 28.39 -3.98
N VAL A 170 -0.62 28.08 -3.59
CA VAL A 170 -0.95 26.79 -2.95
C VAL A 170 -0.82 25.62 -3.93
N ARG A 171 -1.14 25.83 -5.22
CA ARG A 171 -1.00 24.81 -6.26
C ARG A 171 0.47 24.49 -6.56
N ASP A 172 1.36 25.46 -6.48
CA ASP A 172 2.80 25.24 -6.60
C ASP A 172 3.32 24.31 -5.49
N PHE A 173 2.95 24.56 -4.23
CA PHE A 173 3.27 23.65 -3.12
C PHE A 173 2.76 22.22 -3.36
N ARG A 174 1.59 22.04 -3.96
CA ARG A 174 1.05 20.71 -4.30
C ARG A 174 1.87 20.02 -5.39
N ALA A 175 2.34 20.77 -6.39
CA ALA A 175 3.23 20.25 -7.43
C ALA A 175 4.59 19.84 -6.84
N ARG A 176 5.21 20.69 -6.00
CA ARG A 176 6.45 20.35 -5.28
C ARG A 176 6.29 19.14 -4.38
N SER A 177 5.21 19.08 -3.60
CA SER A 177 4.93 17.94 -2.71
C SER A 177 4.78 16.63 -3.47
N ALA A 178 4.08 16.65 -4.61
CA ALA A 178 3.95 15.47 -5.47
C ALA A 178 5.28 15.04 -6.07
N ARG A 179 6.13 15.99 -6.50
CA ARG A 179 7.48 15.69 -7.00
C ARG A 179 8.36 15.05 -5.93
N VAL A 180 8.42 15.63 -4.73
CA VAL A 180 9.22 15.10 -3.61
C VAL A 180 8.78 13.68 -3.25
N ALA A 181 7.48 13.40 -3.25
CA ALA A 181 6.95 12.07 -2.97
C ALA A 181 6.89 11.14 -4.21
N ARG A 182 7.40 11.58 -5.37
CA ARG A 182 7.31 10.88 -6.68
C ARG A 182 5.90 10.37 -7.01
N LEU A 183 4.90 11.19 -6.71
CA LEU A 183 3.50 10.91 -7.00
C LEU A 183 3.19 11.21 -8.47
N PRO A 184 2.31 10.43 -9.13
CA PRO A 184 2.02 10.59 -10.56
C PRO A 184 1.39 11.92 -10.96
N SER A 185 0.80 12.65 -10.01
CA SER A 185 0.14 13.94 -10.28
C SER A 185 0.03 14.79 -9.02
N SER A 186 0.07 16.12 -9.19
CA SER A 186 -0.20 17.10 -8.13
C SER A 186 -1.60 16.99 -7.54
N SER A 187 -2.54 16.32 -8.23
CA SER A 187 -3.87 16.04 -7.70
C SER A 187 -3.86 15.12 -6.48
N TYR A 188 -2.80 14.33 -6.28
CA TYR A 188 -2.65 13.45 -5.12
C TYR A 188 -2.37 14.24 -3.83
N ALA A 189 -1.75 15.43 -3.94
CA ALA A 189 -1.51 16.29 -2.80
C ALA A 189 -2.82 16.93 -2.34
N GLY A 190 -3.13 16.75 -1.05
CA GLY A 190 -4.25 17.39 -0.39
C GLY A 190 -4.13 18.92 -0.34
N ARG A 191 -5.17 19.58 0.17
CA ARG A 191 -5.13 21.03 0.41
C ARG A 191 -4.10 21.37 1.48
N LEU A 192 -3.36 22.47 1.28
CA LEU A 192 -2.40 22.97 2.26
C LEU A 192 -3.14 23.39 3.55
N GLN A 193 -2.75 22.80 4.66
CA GLN A 193 -3.34 23.01 5.98
C GLN A 193 -2.33 23.69 6.90
N LEU A 194 -2.64 24.92 7.33
CA LEU A 194 -1.90 25.58 8.40
C LEU A 194 -2.39 25.03 9.74
N VAL A 195 -1.44 24.68 10.61
CA VAL A 195 -1.70 24.25 11.98
C VAL A 195 -0.83 25.09 12.92
N ARG A 196 -1.45 25.69 13.93
CA ARG A 196 -0.77 26.44 14.99
C ARG A 196 -0.94 25.73 16.32
N TYR A 197 0.16 25.54 17.03
CA TYR A 197 0.20 25.09 18.42
C TYR A 197 0.70 26.25 19.27
N ASN A 198 -0.11 26.70 20.22
CA ASN A 198 0.34 27.57 21.31
C ASN A 198 1.07 26.74 22.38
N ALA A 199 1.73 27.40 23.33
CA ALA A 199 2.36 26.71 24.46
C ALA A 199 1.35 25.80 25.19
N GLY A 200 1.73 24.53 25.39
CA GLY A 200 0.88 23.51 26.00
C GLY A 200 -0.16 22.87 25.08
N GLU A 201 -0.31 23.31 23.82
CA GLU A 201 -1.17 22.65 22.85
C GLU A 201 -0.46 21.46 22.19
N PHE A 202 -1.20 20.39 21.93
CA PHE A 202 -0.67 19.14 21.37
C PHE A 202 -1.67 18.44 20.47
N TYR A 203 -1.17 17.44 19.75
CA TYR A 203 -2.01 16.40 19.16
C TYR A 203 -1.42 15.06 19.59
N ARG A 204 -2.19 14.26 20.35
CA ARG A 204 -1.74 12.93 20.77
C ARG A 204 -1.44 12.03 19.56
N LYS A 205 -0.61 11.00 19.78
CA LYS A 205 -0.27 9.96 18.81
C LYS A 205 -1.51 9.50 18.04
N HIS A 206 -1.45 9.59 16.71
CA HIS A 206 -2.53 9.22 15.80
C HIS A 206 -1.96 8.76 14.45
N LEU A 207 -2.79 8.10 13.64
CA LEU A 207 -2.48 7.81 12.25
C LEU A 207 -3.11 8.89 11.37
N ASP A 208 -2.38 9.28 10.32
CA ASP A 208 -2.91 10.18 9.27
C ASP A 208 -3.84 9.46 8.28
N THR A 209 -3.79 8.13 8.25
CA THR A 209 -4.74 7.33 7.50
C THR A 209 -6.14 7.41 8.11
N TYR A 210 -7.16 7.31 7.28
CA TYR A 210 -8.53 7.27 7.74
C TYR A 210 -8.88 5.86 8.22
N ALA A 211 -9.67 5.76 9.30
CA ALA A 211 -10.40 4.53 9.57
C ALA A 211 -11.26 4.21 8.34
N SER A 212 -11.11 3.00 7.78
CA SER A 212 -11.81 2.63 6.55
C SER A 212 -13.32 2.76 6.74
N ARG A 213 -14.05 3.30 5.75
CA ARG A 213 -15.48 2.99 5.68
C ARG A 213 -15.58 1.48 5.42
N GLN A 214 -16.60 0.82 5.96
CA GLN A 214 -16.81 -0.59 5.69
C GLN A 214 -17.46 -0.73 4.30
N PHE A 215 -16.63 -0.88 3.27
CA PHE A 215 -17.11 -1.05 1.89
C PHE A 215 -17.37 -2.52 1.55
N LEU A 216 -16.69 -3.43 2.22
CA LEU A 216 -16.95 -4.86 2.12
C LEU A 216 -18.17 -5.27 2.98
N PRO A 217 -18.94 -6.30 2.59
CA PRO A 217 -19.95 -6.89 3.46
C PRO A 217 -19.39 -7.27 4.84
N LYS A 218 -20.25 -7.26 5.87
CA LYS A 218 -19.86 -7.74 7.20
C LYS A 218 -19.43 -9.21 7.09
N GLY A 219 -18.22 -9.53 7.54
CA GLY A 219 -17.66 -10.88 7.42
C GLY A 219 -16.92 -11.18 6.11
N ALA A 220 -16.82 -10.21 5.19
CA ALA A 220 -16.02 -10.36 3.97
C ALA A 220 -14.50 -10.15 4.19
N ASP A 221 -14.10 -9.71 5.39
CA ASP A 221 -12.69 -9.70 5.77
C ASP A 221 -12.17 -11.13 5.81
N HIS A 222 -11.17 -11.43 4.98
CA HIS A 222 -10.52 -12.72 5.02
C HIS A 222 -9.69 -12.84 6.30
N LYS A 223 -10.22 -13.55 7.29
CA LYS A 223 -9.52 -13.86 8.52
C LYS A 223 -8.79 -15.18 8.35
N PHE A 224 -7.48 -15.14 8.54
CA PHE A 224 -6.70 -16.37 8.70
C PHE A 224 -7.10 -17.09 9.99
N GLY A 225 -6.86 -18.39 10.05
CA GLY A 225 -7.17 -19.20 11.23
C GLY A 225 -6.34 -20.46 11.25
N VAL A 226 -6.63 -21.35 12.20
CA VAL A 226 -5.93 -22.64 12.35
C VAL A 226 -5.98 -23.46 11.06
N LYS A 227 -7.10 -23.43 10.34
CA LYS A 227 -7.21 -24.11 9.03
C LYS A 227 -6.15 -23.61 8.03
N ALA A 228 -6.02 -22.29 7.87
CA ALA A 228 -5.03 -21.70 6.97
C ALA A 228 -3.59 -21.99 7.42
N TYR A 229 -3.35 -22.02 8.74
CA TYR A 229 -2.07 -22.44 9.31
C TYR A 229 -1.72 -23.89 8.93
N LYS A 230 -2.67 -24.82 9.07
CA LYS A 230 -2.49 -26.22 8.69
C LYS A 230 -2.26 -26.40 7.19
N GLU A 231 -3.03 -25.68 6.36
CA GLU A 231 -2.87 -25.69 4.90
C GLU A 231 -1.46 -25.23 4.49
N TRP A 232 -0.99 -24.11 5.07
CA TRP A 232 0.39 -23.64 4.86
C TRP A 232 1.42 -24.66 5.35
N ALA A 233 1.28 -25.18 6.57
CA ALA A 233 2.25 -26.11 7.14
C ALA A 233 2.37 -27.39 6.30
N ASN A 234 1.24 -27.94 5.86
CA ASN A 234 1.22 -29.12 5.00
C ASN A 234 1.84 -28.84 3.63
N TRP A 235 1.54 -27.67 3.04
CA TRP A 235 2.17 -27.23 1.80
C TRP A 235 3.70 -27.12 1.96
N ALA A 236 4.17 -26.45 3.03
CA ALA A 236 5.59 -26.21 3.26
C ALA A 236 6.34 -27.51 3.54
N ALA A 237 5.76 -28.43 4.31
CA ALA A 237 6.32 -29.77 4.55
C ALA A 237 6.49 -30.56 3.24
N ASN A 238 5.45 -30.59 2.40
CA ASN A 238 5.51 -31.26 1.10
C ASN A 238 6.54 -30.62 0.17
N LYS A 239 6.63 -29.28 0.16
CA LYS A 239 7.60 -28.57 -0.66
C LYS A 239 9.04 -28.81 -0.20
N ILE A 240 9.28 -28.93 1.11
CA ILE A 240 10.58 -29.34 1.66
C ILE A 240 10.95 -30.75 1.20
N ARG A 241 10.02 -31.71 1.26
CA ARG A 241 10.24 -33.09 0.79
C ARG A 241 10.61 -33.11 -0.69
N GLU A 242 9.89 -32.37 -1.52
CA GLU A 242 10.21 -32.22 -2.95
C GLU A 242 11.63 -31.66 -3.15
N LEU A 243 11.95 -30.53 -2.50
CA LEU A 243 13.24 -29.85 -2.64
C LEU A 243 14.42 -30.66 -2.09
N SER A 244 14.21 -31.48 -1.06
CA SER A 244 15.26 -32.35 -0.50
C SER A 244 15.81 -33.39 -1.47
N THR A 245 15.08 -33.67 -2.57
CA THR A 245 15.56 -34.54 -3.65
C THR A 245 16.54 -33.84 -4.60
N GLN A 246 16.55 -32.50 -4.59
CA GLN A 246 17.29 -31.67 -5.54
C GLN A 246 18.44 -30.90 -4.89
N ARG A 247 18.32 -30.57 -3.61
CA ARG A 247 19.32 -29.81 -2.86
C ARG A 247 19.24 -30.04 -1.36
N GLU A 248 20.28 -29.62 -0.66
CA GLU A 248 20.35 -29.69 0.79
C GLU A 248 19.39 -28.67 1.45
N ILE A 249 18.64 -29.15 2.45
CA ILE A 249 17.78 -28.33 3.32
C ILE A 249 18.52 -28.12 4.66
N PRO A 250 18.48 -26.95 5.31
CA PRO A 250 19.10 -26.78 6.63
C PRO A 250 18.54 -27.77 7.66
N GLU A 251 19.39 -28.31 8.54
CA GLU A 251 19.05 -29.42 9.45
C GLU A 251 17.80 -29.15 10.29
N GLU A 252 17.66 -27.94 10.85
CA GLU A 252 16.51 -27.56 11.68
C GLU A 252 15.16 -27.66 10.95
N PHE A 253 15.18 -27.58 9.62
CA PHE A 253 14.00 -27.59 8.75
C PHE A 253 13.80 -28.93 8.02
N ARG A 254 14.68 -29.93 8.22
CA ARG A 254 14.47 -31.28 7.68
C ARG A 254 13.41 -32.02 8.48
N GLU A 255 12.80 -33.05 7.90
CA GLU A 255 11.81 -33.88 8.60
C GLU A 255 12.39 -34.42 9.93
N GLY A 256 11.69 -34.16 11.04
CA GLY A 256 12.16 -34.43 12.41
C GLY A 256 12.85 -33.25 13.12
N GLY A 257 13.25 -32.21 12.38
CA GLY A 257 13.80 -30.97 12.93
C GLY A 257 12.74 -30.06 13.58
N PRO A 258 13.13 -29.17 14.50
CA PRO A 258 12.21 -28.32 15.26
C PRO A 258 11.44 -27.30 14.41
N LEU A 259 11.95 -26.92 13.25
CA LEU A 259 11.34 -25.96 12.32
C LEU A 259 10.72 -26.62 11.09
N PHE A 260 10.70 -27.96 11.02
CA PHE A 260 9.96 -28.67 9.99
C PHE A 260 8.45 -28.44 10.18
N PRO A 261 7.74 -27.92 9.16
CA PRO A 261 6.33 -27.63 9.29
C PRO A 261 5.49 -28.87 9.58
N ASN A 262 4.68 -28.79 10.63
CA ASN A 262 3.70 -29.82 10.97
C ASN A 262 2.41 -29.17 11.48
N GLY A 263 1.36 -29.21 10.66
CA GLY A 263 0.06 -28.63 11.01
C GLY A 263 -0.70 -29.40 12.10
N ASP A 264 -0.34 -30.66 12.34
CA ASP A 264 -0.98 -31.53 13.33
C ASP A 264 -0.21 -31.65 14.65
N ASP A 265 1.03 -31.13 14.68
CA ASP A 265 1.76 -30.94 15.94
C ASP A 265 1.12 -29.78 16.71
N ASP A 266 0.64 -30.06 17.91
CA ASP A 266 0.03 -29.08 18.78
C ASP A 266 1.05 -28.40 19.72
N LYS A 267 2.31 -28.83 19.74
CA LYS A 267 3.29 -28.38 20.72
C LYS A 267 4.62 -27.97 20.11
N HIS A 268 5.36 -28.83 19.42
CA HIS A 268 6.78 -28.55 19.16
C HIS A 268 6.96 -27.49 18.06
N PHE A 269 6.47 -27.75 16.86
CA PHE A 269 6.55 -26.81 15.73
C PHE A 269 5.83 -25.47 16.00
N PRO A 270 4.59 -25.43 16.54
CA PRO A 270 3.94 -24.17 16.93
C PRO A 270 4.78 -23.26 17.83
N ASN A 271 5.44 -23.83 18.85
CA ASN A 271 6.28 -23.06 19.76
C ASN A 271 7.59 -22.61 19.10
N ALA A 272 8.21 -23.46 18.27
CA ALA A 272 9.41 -23.09 17.51
C ALA A 272 9.13 -21.96 16.51
N LEU A 273 8.00 -22.03 15.79
CA LEU A 273 7.55 -20.99 14.88
C LEU A 273 7.27 -19.67 15.60
N ALA A 274 6.57 -19.72 16.74
CA ALA A 274 6.32 -18.53 17.56
C ALA A 274 7.64 -17.90 18.03
N LYS A 275 8.62 -18.73 18.43
CA LYS A 275 9.95 -18.29 18.88
C LYS A 275 10.77 -17.60 17.79
N LEU A 276 10.59 -17.93 16.52
CA LEU A 276 11.16 -17.15 15.41
C LEU A 276 10.49 -15.77 15.28
N PHE A 277 9.18 -15.71 15.46
CA PHE A 277 8.39 -14.53 15.18
C PHE A 277 8.47 -13.43 16.24
N TYR A 278 8.16 -13.73 17.51
CA TYR A 278 7.91 -12.67 18.48
C TYR A 278 9.14 -11.81 18.83
N PRO A 279 10.39 -12.35 18.85
CA PRO A 279 11.57 -11.51 19.10
C PRO A 279 11.80 -10.51 17.97
N GLU A 280 11.67 -10.93 16.71
CA GLU A 280 11.79 -10.05 15.55
C GLU A 280 10.64 -9.01 15.49
N ALA A 281 9.42 -9.44 15.78
CA ALA A 281 8.27 -8.54 15.86
C ALA A 281 8.45 -7.49 16.98
N ASN A 282 9.01 -7.87 18.12
CA ASN A 282 9.30 -6.93 19.19
C ASN A 282 10.41 -5.94 18.80
N ALA A 283 11.48 -6.44 18.18
CA ALA A 283 12.59 -5.63 17.68
C ALA A 283 12.16 -4.58 16.64
N THR A 284 11.01 -4.78 15.97
CA THR A 284 10.43 -3.84 15.00
C THR A 284 9.33 -2.94 15.59
N ASN A 285 9.16 -2.90 16.91
CA ASN A 285 8.13 -2.13 17.63
C ASN A 285 6.68 -2.58 17.33
N LEU A 286 6.48 -3.76 16.73
CA LEU A 286 5.17 -4.20 16.24
C LEU A 286 4.12 -4.19 17.37
N PHE A 287 4.41 -4.85 18.49
CA PHE A 287 3.46 -5.02 19.60
C PHE A 287 3.05 -3.68 20.20
N LYS A 288 4.02 -2.84 20.59
CA LYS A 288 3.73 -1.51 21.14
C LYS A 288 2.96 -0.62 20.18
N ALA A 289 3.21 -0.77 18.89
CA ALA A 289 2.55 0.05 17.90
C ALA A 289 1.10 -0.37 17.61
N LEU A 290 0.80 -1.67 17.77
CA LEU A 290 -0.54 -2.24 17.74
C LEU A 290 -1.27 -2.18 19.10
N SER A 291 -0.61 -1.68 20.16
CA SER A 291 -1.09 -1.76 21.55
C SER A 291 -1.34 -3.21 22.01
N ASP A 292 -0.46 -4.11 21.58
CA ASP A 292 -0.51 -5.56 21.75
C ASP A 292 0.58 -6.09 22.71
N GLU A 293 1.10 -5.25 23.61
CA GLU A 293 2.17 -5.63 24.55
C GLU A 293 1.80 -6.84 25.42
N ALA A 294 0.51 -6.98 25.79
CA ALA A 294 0.03 -8.16 26.51
C ALA A 294 0.21 -9.47 25.71
N TRP A 295 0.16 -9.41 24.38
CA TRP A 295 0.40 -10.57 23.51
C TRP A 295 1.88 -10.91 23.40
N LEU A 296 2.78 -9.93 23.48
CA LEU A 296 4.21 -10.19 23.59
C LEU A 296 4.50 -11.00 24.86
N THR A 297 4.01 -10.54 26.01
CA THR A 297 4.16 -11.25 27.28
C THR A 297 3.53 -12.65 27.21
N TRP A 298 2.32 -12.76 26.67
CA TRP A 298 1.65 -14.05 26.51
C TRP A 298 2.43 -15.02 25.62
N LEU A 299 2.97 -14.56 24.49
CA LEU A 299 3.77 -15.40 23.59
C LEU A 299 5.04 -15.89 24.29
N ASP A 300 5.78 -14.99 24.94
CA ASP A 300 7.02 -15.34 25.65
C ASP A 300 6.77 -16.38 26.75
N GLU A 301 5.76 -16.15 27.60
CA GLU A 301 5.40 -17.08 28.67
C GLU A 301 4.98 -18.47 28.14
N ASN A 302 4.14 -18.51 27.09
CA ASN A 302 3.63 -19.78 26.57
C ASN A 302 4.71 -20.57 25.82
N VAL A 303 5.58 -19.88 25.07
CA VAL A 303 6.74 -20.50 24.42
C VAL A 303 7.70 -21.08 25.46
N ASN A 304 8.02 -20.33 26.52
CA ASN A 304 8.89 -20.79 27.60
C ASN A 304 8.30 -21.99 28.37
N LYS A 305 6.98 -22.06 28.52
CA LYS A 305 6.26 -23.20 29.12
C LYS A 305 6.05 -24.37 28.15
N LYS A 306 6.44 -24.26 26.88
CA LYS A 306 6.17 -25.24 25.82
C LYS A 306 4.67 -25.57 25.73
N ALA A 307 3.82 -24.54 25.72
CA ALA A 307 2.37 -24.71 25.77
C ALA A 307 1.83 -25.50 24.56
N ALA A 308 0.94 -26.44 24.81
CA ALA A 308 0.20 -27.11 23.73
C ALA A 308 -0.90 -26.17 23.18
N ARG A 309 -1.27 -26.37 21.91
CA ARG A 309 -2.35 -25.67 21.20
C ARG A 309 -2.18 -24.15 21.16
N LEU A 310 -0.94 -23.68 21.09
CA LEU A 310 -0.61 -22.24 21.04
C LEU A 310 -1.29 -21.55 19.85
N MET A 311 -1.24 -22.17 18.65
CA MET A 311 -1.84 -21.61 17.43
C MET A 311 -3.38 -21.56 17.49
N ASP A 312 -4.02 -22.51 18.17
CA ASP A 312 -5.48 -22.50 18.36
C ASP A 312 -5.93 -21.24 19.10
N THR A 313 -5.18 -20.85 20.13
CA THR A 313 -5.49 -19.66 20.92
C THR A 313 -5.10 -18.39 20.18
N LEU A 314 -3.90 -18.35 19.57
CA LEU A 314 -3.40 -17.16 18.90
C LEU A 314 -4.24 -16.79 17.67
N LEU A 315 -4.64 -17.80 16.87
CA LEU A 315 -5.33 -17.62 15.59
C LEU A 315 -6.85 -17.73 15.68
N ALA A 316 -7.42 -17.77 16.89
CA ALA A 316 -8.87 -17.71 17.08
C ALA A 316 -9.44 -16.38 16.55
N GLU A 317 -10.71 -16.41 16.09
CA GLU A 317 -11.32 -15.33 15.30
C GLU A 317 -11.23 -13.92 15.94
N ASN A 318 -11.30 -13.86 17.27
CA ASN A 318 -11.28 -12.61 18.05
C ASN A 318 -9.95 -12.35 18.77
N LYS A 319 -8.87 -13.02 18.34
CA LYS A 319 -7.53 -12.94 18.93
C LYS A 319 -6.56 -12.25 17.97
N ARG A 320 -5.52 -12.93 17.49
CA ARG A 320 -4.53 -12.36 16.55
C ARG A 320 -4.38 -13.20 15.27
N PRO A 321 -5.48 -13.50 14.55
CA PRO A 321 -5.41 -14.24 13.29
C PRO A 321 -4.55 -13.55 12.22
N HIS A 322 -4.47 -12.22 12.26
CA HIS A 322 -3.63 -11.42 11.36
C HIS A 322 -2.12 -11.58 11.61
N TYR A 323 -1.68 -12.27 12.67
CA TYR A 323 -0.27 -12.61 12.87
C TYR A 323 0.18 -13.82 12.03
N LEU A 324 -0.74 -14.64 11.48
CA LEU A 324 -0.34 -15.81 10.70
C LEU A 324 0.61 -15.47 9.53
N PRO A 325 0.32 -14.48 8.67
CA PRO A 325 1.27 -14.10 7.62
C PRO A 325 2.63 -13.62 8.16
N LEU A 326 2.67 -13.02 9.36
CA LEU A 326 3.93 -12.56 9.97
C LEU A 326 4.74 -13.73 10.54
N LEU A 327 4.06 -14.73 11.12
CA LEU A 327 4.66 -16.00 11.55
C LEU A 327 5.29 -16.74 10.37
N VAL A 328 4.52 -16.90 9.28
CA VAL A 328 5.00 -17.54 8.06
C VAL A 328 6.19 -16.77 7.48
N LYS A 329 6.13 -15.44 7.43
CA LYS A 329 7.25 -14.62 6.95
C LYS A 329 8.51 -14.76 7.82
N ALA A 330 8.38 -14.88 9.14
CA ALA A 330 9.51 -15.12 10.03
C ALA A 330 10.17 -16.49 9.74
N TRP A 331 9.35 -17.52 9.48
CA TRP A 331 9.84 -18.84 9.07
C TRP A 331 10.50 -18.82 7.69
N GLU A 332 9.89 -18.16 6.70
CA GLU A 332 10.45 -18.00 5.34
C GLU A 332 11.81 -17.29 5.36
N LYS A 333 11.93 -16.25 6.19
CA LYS A 333 13.19 -15.53 6.39
C LYS A 333 14.25 -16.42 7.05
N ALA A 334 13.85 -17.24 8.02
CA ALA A 334 14.77 -18.14 8.73
C ALA A 334 15.28 -19.28 7.83
N ILE A 335 14.44 -19.85 6.96
CA ILE A 335 14.87 -20.87 6.00
C ILE A 335 15.65 -20.27 4.81
N GLY A 336 15.36 -19.02 4.44
CA GLY A 336 16.10 -18.29 3.39
C GLY A 336 15.92 -18.89 1.99
N MET A 337 14.84 -19.63 1.77
CA MET A 337 14.58 -20.39 0.54
C MET A 337 13.39 -19.82 -0.23
N PRO A 338 13.60 -19.23 -1.41
CA PRO A 338 12.54 -18.54 -2.15
C PRO A 338 11.42 -19.43 -2.68
N GLU A 339 11.74 -20.69 -2.97
CA GLU A 339 10.77 -21.71 -3.39
C GLU A 339 9.77 -22.04 -2.28
N LEU A 340 10.08 -21.63 -1.04
CA LEU A 340 9.25 -21.79 0.15
C LEU A 340 8.50 -20.51 0.53
N HIS A 341 8.49 -19.47 -0.32
CA HIS A 341 7.57 -18.33 -0.16
C HIS A 341 6.12 -18.73 -0.48
N TYR A 342 5.26 -18.64 0.53
CA TYR A 342 3.87 -19.03 0.45
C TYR A 342 2.97 -17.87 0.01
N THR A 343 2.12 -18.13 -0.98
CA THR A 343 1.02 -17.23 -1.35
C THR A 343 -0.25 -17.71 -0.68
N PHE A 344 -0.71 -16.98 0.33
CA PHE A 344 -1.98 -17.31 0.99
C PHE A 344 -3.15 -17.26 0.00
N PRO A 345 -4.06 -18.25 0.05
CA PRO A 345 -5.31 -18.20 -0.70
C PRO A 345 -6.05 -16.89 -0.45
N LYS A 346 -6.55 -16.29 -1.51
CA LYS A 346 -7.28 -15.03 -1.43
C LYS A 346 -8.78 -15.30 -1.28
N PRO A 347 -9.53 -14.42 -0.58
CA PRO A 347 -10.99 -14.49 -0.63
C PRO A 347 -11.48 -14.27 -2.07
N GLN A 348 -12.71 -14.72 -2.35
CA GLN A 348 -13.37 -14.40 -3.60
C GLN A 348 -13.39 -12.88 -3.81
N MET A 349 -13.08 -12.47 -5.04
CA MET A 349 -13.00 -11.05 -5.36
C MET A 349 -14.38 -10.39 -5.34
N ASN A 350 -14.41 -9.14 -4.85
CA ASN A 350 -15.60 -8.31 -4.86
C ASN A 350 -15.56 -7.35 -6.07
N SER A 351 -16.67 -7.27 -6.81
CA SER A 351 -16.88 -6.29 -7.89
C SER A 351 -16.57 -4.85 -7.51
N VAL A 352 -16.75 -4.45 -6.25
CA VAL A 352 -16.38 -3.09 -5.80
C VAL A 352 -14.88 -2.85 -5.99
N SER A 353 -14.04 -3.84 -5.66
CA SER A 353 -12.59 -3.76 -5.87
C SER A 353 -12.27 -3.66 -7.36
N HIS A 354 -12.94 -4.45 -8.21
CA HIS A 354 -12.75 -4.39 -9.66
C HIS A 354 -13.15 -3.03 -10.24
N PHE A 355 -14.28 -2.48 -9.81
CA PHE A 355 -14.73 -1.17 -10.27
C PHE A 355 -13.71 -0.09 -9.91
N PHE A 356 -13.20 -0.08 -8.68
CA PHE A 356 -12.18 0.89 -8.28
C PHE A 356 -10.82 0.68 -8.97
N ALA A 357 -10.41 -0.57 -9.16
CA ALA A 357 -9.22 -0.90 -9.93
C ALA A 357 -9.36 -0.39 -11.37
N TRP A 358 -10.50 -0.67 -12.02
CA TRP A 358 -10.81 -0.19 -13.36
C TRP A 358 -10.81 1.34 -13.46
N VAL A 359 -11.46 2.06 -12.53
CA VAL A 359 -11.45 3.54 -12.55
C VAL A 359 -10.01 4.05 -12.50
N ARG A 360 -9.15 3.47 -11.67
CA ARG A 360 -7.75 3.88 -11.60
C ARG A 360 -7.00 3.54 -12.89
N TRP A 361 -7.10 2.31 -13.36
CA TRP A 361 -6.49 1.84 -14.61
C TRP A 361 -6.90 2.72 -15.78
N ALA A 362 -8.19 2.98 -15.95
CA ALA A 362 -8.73 3.73 -17.07
C ALA A 362 -8.21 5.17 -17.06
N ARG A 363 -8.14 5.83 -15.89
CA ARG A 363 -7.57 7.17 -15.77
C ARG A 363 -6.09 7.21 -16.14
N GLU A 364 -5.30 6.25 -15.67
CA GLU A 364 -3.87 6.13 -15.99
C GLU A 364 -3.68 5.85 -17.50
N ARG A 365 -4.49 4.96 -18.07
CA ARG A 365 -4.47 4.61 -19.50
C ARG A 365 -4.91 5.78 -20.39
N ILE A 366 -5.94 6.52 -20.01
CA ILE A 366 -6.38 7.72 -20.73
C ILE A 366 -5.26 8.77 -20.76
N ASN A 367 -4.58 8.97 -19.63
CA ASN A 367 -3.45 9.89 -19.56
C ASN A 367 -2.28 9.43 -20.44
N PHE A 368 -2.05 8.12 -20.56
CA PHE A 368 -1.02 7.55 -21.42
C PHE A 368 -1.36 7.69 -22.91
N LEU A 369 -2.60 7.39 -23.30
CA LEU A 369 -3.07 7.42 -24.69
C LEU A 369 -3.27 8.84 -25.23
N GLY A 370 -3.49 9.82 -24.35
CA GLY A 370 -3.62 11.22 -24.74
C GLY A 370 -4.76 11.43 -25.76
N ASP A 371 -4.40 11.99 -26.92
CA ASP A 371 -5.36 12.37 -27.98
C ASP A 371 -5.97 11.18 -28.73
N GLU A 372 -5.47 9.95 -28.53
CA GLU A 372 -6.10 8.74 -29.08
C GLU A 372 -7.43 8.40 -28.40
N VAL A 373 -7.74 9.03 -27.27
CA VAL A 373 -8.97 8.83 -26.51
C VAL A 373 -10.07 9.78 -26.99
N SER A 374 -11.31 9.29 -27.08
CA SER A 374 -12.45 10.13 -27.43
C SER A 374 -12.62 11.30 -26.45
N ALA A 375 -13.01 12.47 -26.97
CA ALA A 375 -13.15 13.70 -26.18
C ALA A 375 -14.08 13.54 -24.96
N VAL A 376 -15.11 12.69 -25.08
CA VAL A 376 -16.05 12.39 -23.99
C VAL A 376 -15.41 11.64 -22.81
N ALA A 377 -14.33 10.89 -23.06
CA ALA A 377 -13.56 10.16 -22.05
C ALA A 377 -12.26 10.89 -21.64
N SER A 378 -11.92 12.02 -22.25
CA SER A 378 -10.80 12.87 -21.83
C SER A 378 -10.96 13.38 -20.39
N PRO A 379 -9.91 13.88 -19.69
CA PRO A 379 -10.02 14.40 -18.33
C PRO A 379 -11.10 15.48 -18.10
N SER A 380 -11.41 16.27 -19.13
CA SER A 380 -12.50 17.27 -19.14
C SER A 380 -13.85 16.72 -19.60
N GLY A 381 -13.87 15.52 -20.17
CA GLY A 381 -15.05 14.85 -20.69
C GLY A 381 -16.04 14.41 -19.62
N GLU A 382 -17.30 14.30 -20.02
CA GLU A 382 -18.39 13.88 -19.13
C GLU A 382 -18.21 12.44 -18.62
N LEU A 383 -17.67 11.56 -19.47
CA LEU A 383 -17.49 10.14 -19.19
C LEU A 383 -16.09 9.81 -18.64
N TYR A 384 -15.30 10.81 -18.24
CA TYR A 384 -14.02 10.54 -17.57
C TYR A 384 -14.24 9.72 -16.29
N PRO A 385 -13.58 8.56 -16.12
CA PRO A 385 -13.78 7.69 -14.96
C PRO A 385 -13.49 8.38 -13.64
N LYS A 386 -14.43 8.32 -12.69
CA LYS A 386 -14.35 8.99 -11.38
C LYS A 386 -14.83 8.07 -10.26
N PHE A 387 -14.27 8.27 -9.06
CA PHE A 387 -14.74 7.59 -7.84
C PHE A 387 -16.01 8.23 -7.24
N THR A 388 -16.60 9.23 -7.90
CA THR A 388 -17.74 9.99 -7.36
C THR A 388 -19.04 9.21 -7.45
N VAL A 389 -19.97 9.47 -6.52
CA VAL A 389 -21.30 8.86 -6.52
C VAL A 389 -22.05 9.21 -7.81
N LYS A 390 -21.97 10.46 -8.25
CA LYS A 390 -22.56 10.93 -9.52
C LYS A 390 -22.10 10.09 -10.73
N PHE A 391 -20.81 9.75 -10.81
CA PHE A 391 -20.31 8.93 -11.93
C PHE A 391 -20.85 7.49 -11.85
N GLN A 392 -20.95 6.94 -10.65
CA GLN A 392 -21.50 5.59 -10.44
C GLN A 392 -23.00 5.52 -10.80
N GLU A 393 -23.79 6.53 -10.41
CA GLU A 393 -25.20 6.64 -10.76
C GLU A 393 -25.40 6.70 -12.28
N MET A 394 -24.58 7.53 -12.95
CA MET A 394 -24.56 7.64 -14.40
C MET A 394 -24.28 6.29 -15.06
N MET A 395 -23.25 5.58 -14.58
CA MET A 395 -22.88 4.25 -15.09
C MET A 395 -23.99 3.22 -14.92
N LEU A 396 -24.68 3.20 -13.78
CA LEU A 396 -25.83 2.31 -13.58
C LEU A 396 -26.98 2.66 -14.52
N GLY A 397 -27.27 3.95 -14.70
CA GLY A 397 -28.27 4.41 -15.67
C GLY A 397 -27.98 3.87 -17.06
N PHE A 398 -26.73 3.96 -17.51
CA PHE A 398 -26.33 3.42 -18.81
C PHE A 398 -26.50 1.91 -18.93
N VAL A 399 -26.18 1.14 -17.88
CA VAL A 399 -26.42 -0.31 -17.88
C VAL A 399 -27.92 -0.61 -18.07
N LEU A 400 -28.80 0.11 -17.37
CA LEU A 400 -30.25 -0.07 -17.48
C LEU A 400 -30.81 0.38 -18.84
N ASP A 401 -30.17 1.35 -19.49
CA ASP A 401 -30.60 1.85 -20.80
C ASP A 401 -30.08 0.99 -21.97
N ASP A 402 -28.86 0.45 -21.85
CA ASP A 402 -28.15 -0.21 -22.96
C ASP A 402 -28.44 -1.70 -23.07
N TYR A 403 -28.98 -2.33 -22.02
CA TYR A 403 -29.21 -3.77 -21.97
C TYR A 403 -30.65 -4.14 -21.66
N THR A 404 -31.09 -5.28 -22.21
CA THR A 404 -32.44 -5.78 -21.96
C THR A 404 -32.61 -6.26 -20.52
N PRO A 405 -33.83 -6.18 -19.95
CA PRO A 405 -34.11 -6.72 -18.62
C PRO A 405 -33.68 -8.19 -18.49
N GLY A 406 -33.95 -9.00 -19.52
CA GLY A 406 -33.60 -10.42 -19.55
C GLY A 406 -32.10 -10.71 -19.51
N LEU A 407 -31.24 -9.83 -20.03
CA LEU A 407 -29.80 -10.00 -19.92
C LEU A 407 -29.33 -9.68 -18.49
N ILE A 408 -29.79 -8.54 -17.95
CA ILE A 408 -29.38 -8.09 -16.62
C ILE A 408 -29.82 -9.11 -15.57
N THR A 409 -31.07 -9.60 -15.63
CA THR A 409 -31.59 -10.59 -14.67
C THR A 409 -30.85 -11.93 -14.70
N ARG A 410 -30.26 -12.33 -15.84
CA ARG A 410 -29.40 -13.52 -15.92
C ARG A 410 -28.04 -13.35 -15.23
N ILE A 411 -27.52 -12.12 -15.19
CA ILE A 411 -26.24 -11.80 -14.53
C ILE A 411 -26.44 -11.66 -13.02
N ILE A 412 -27.60 -11.13 -12.61
CA ILE A 412 -27.98 -10.92 -11.22
C ILE A 412 -29.20 -11.77 -10.85
N ASN A 413 -30.36 -11.15 -10.61
CA ASN A 413 -31.68 -11.79 -10.55
C ASN A 413 -32.80 -10.73 -10.75
N ALA A 414 -34.06 -11.17 -10.81
CA ALA A 414 -35.22 -10.30 -10.98
C ALA A 414 -35.40 -9.29 -9.83
N GLU A 415 -35.28 -9.74 -8.58
CA GLU A 415 -35.44 -8.89 -7.39
C GLU A 415 -34.49 -7.68 -7.42
N TRP A 416 -33.22 -7.92 -7.73
CA TRP A 416 -32.22 -6.87 -7.79
C TRP A 416 -32.32 -6.00 -9.04
N TYR A 417 -32.84 -6.53 -10.15
CA TYR A 417 -33.18 -5.73 -11.32
C TYR A 417 -34.28 -4.72 -10.97
N ASP A 418 -35.38 -5.18 -10.38
CA ASP A 418 -36.49 -4.32 -9.96
C ASP A 418 -36.04 -3.29 -8.92
N PHE A 419 -35.15 -3.68 -8.00
CA PHE A 419 -34.50 -2.77 -7.07
C PHE A 419 -33.71 -1.67 -7.80
N MET A 420 -32.88 -2.01 -8.79
CA MET A 420 -32.12 -1.01 -9.56
C MET A 420 -33.02 -0.04 -10.32
N VAL A 421 -34.10 -0.54 -10.92
CA VAL A 421 -35.07 0.30 -11.64
C VAL A 421 -35.79 1.24 -10.67
N LYS A 422 -36.28 0.71 -9.55
CA LYS A 422 -37.01 1.47 -8.53
C LYS A 422 -36.17 2.58 -7.92
N HIS A 423 -34.90 2.31 -7.64
CA HIS A 423 -33.97 3.23 -6.98
C HIS A 423 -33.08 3.99 -7.97
N ARG A 424 -33.44 4.03 -9.25
CA ARG A 424 -32.65 4.70 -10.29
C ARG A 424 -32.46 6.19 -9.94
N GLY A 425 -31.21 6.64 -9.96
CA GLY A 425 -30.84 8.02 -9.61
C GLY A 425 -30.59 8.26 -8.11
N GLU A 426 -30.74 7.25 -7.26
CA GLU A 426 -30.33 7.34 -5.85
C GLU A 426 -28.84 7.05 -5.63
N ASN A 427 -28.29 7.65 -4.57
CA ASN A 427 -26.90 7.45 -4.17
C ASN A 427 -26.59 5.99 -3.85
N HIS A 428 -25.43 5.52 -4.34
CA HIS A 428 -24.80 4.23 -4.00
C HIS A 428 -25.56 2.97 -4.42
N VAL A 429 -26.57 3.05 -5.30
CA VAL A 429 -27.30 1.87 -5.79
C VAL A 429 -26.36 0.90 -6.51
N LEU A 430 -25.52 1.41 -7.43
CA LEU A 430 -24.53 0.59 -8.12
C LEU A 430 -23.63 -0.18 -7.13
N PHE A 431 -23.19 0.46 -6.05
CA PHE A 431 -22.35 -0.22 -5.05
C PHE A 431 -23.07 -1.32 -4.31
N LYS A 432 -24.34 -1.16 -3.97
CA LYS A 432 -25.13 -2.22 -3.34
C LYS A 432 -25.17 -3.45 -4.25
N VAL A 433 -25.37 -3.23 -5.55
CA VAL A 433 -25.39 -4.29 -6.57
C VAL A 433 -24.02 -4.94 -6.72
N LEU A 434 -22.95 -4.16 -6.90
CA LEU A 434 -21.57 -4.69 -7.01
C LEU A 434 -21.20 -5.53 -5.77
N ARG A 435 -21.61 -5.12 -4.57
CA ARG A 435 -21.37 -5.90 -3.35
C ARG A 435 -22.09 -7.25 -3.33
N ALA A 436 -23.24 -7.36 -3.99
CA ALA A 436 -24.04 -8.58 -4.02
C ALA A 436 -23.69 -9.49 -5.22
N PHE A 437 -23.23 -8.91 -6.34
CA PHE A 437 -23.02 -9.63 -7.59
C PHE A 437 -21.60 -9.42 -8.17
N PRO A 438 -20.70 -10.40 -7.98
CA PRO A 438 -19.30 -10.35 -8.42
C PRO A 438 -19.08 -10.20 -9.94
N HIS A 439 -20.06 -10.54 -10.78
CA HIS A 439 -19.94 -10.43 -12.24
C HIS A 439 -20.47 -9.10 -12.80
N PHE A 440 -21.15 -8.29 -11.98
CA PHE A 440 -21.78 -7.07 -12.47
C PHE A 440 -20.77 -5.96 -12.81
N ALA A 441 -19.56 -5.99 -12.23
CA ALA A 441 -18.50 -5.05 -12.57
C ALA A 441 -18.10 -5.12 -14.06
N GLU A 442 -18.03 -6.32 -14.63
CA GLU A 442 -17.67 -6.50 -16.03
C GLU A 442 -18.71 -5.84 -16.94
N LEU A 443 -20.00 -6.05 -16.68
CA LEU A 443 -21.07 -5.43 -17.45
C LEU A 443 -20.95 -3.90 -17.44
N VAL A 444 -20.77 -3.31 -16.25
CA VAL A 444 -20.60 -1.84 -16.09
C VAL A 444 -19.41 -1.32 -16.89
N ILE A 445 -18.28 -2.03 -16.85
CA ILE A 445 -17.07 -1.66 -17.58
C ILE A 445 -17.30 -1.74 -19.09
N LYS A 446 -17.93 -2.81 -19.57
CA LYS A 446 -18.27 -2.99 -20.99
C LYS A 446 -19.25 -1.92 -21.48
N THR A 447 -20.22 -1.50 -20.66
CA THR A 447 -21.09 -0.35 -20.96
C THR A 447 -20.27 0.90 -21.21
N TRP A 448 -19.34 1.23 -20.31
CA TRP A 448 -18.49 2.41 -20.46
C TRP A 448 -17.65 2.32 -21.73
N GLU A 449 -16.98 1.18 -21.96
CA GLU A 449 -16.15 0.94 -23.14
C GLU A 449 -16.93 1.15 -24.44
N ALA A 450 -18.17 0.66 -24.50
CA ALA A 450 -19.04 0.86 -25.65
C ALA A 450 -19.40 2.34 -25.85
N ARG A 451 -19.83 3.02 -24.78
CA ARG A 451 -20.27 4.43 -24.86
C ARG A 451 -19.16 5.40 -25.24
N VAL A 452 -17.92 5.14 -24.82
CA VAL A 452 -16.77 5.97 -25.19
C VAL A 452 -16.09 5.53 -26.49
N ARG A 453 -16.57 4.44 -27.11
CA ARG A 453 -15.94 3.77 -28.26
C ARG A 453 -14.47 3.45 -27.97
N ALA A 454 -14.22 2.80 -26.84
CA ALA A 454 -12.88 2.55 -26.33
C ALA A 454 -12.01 1.82 -27.39
N PRO A 455 -10.85 2.40 -27.78
CA PRO A 455 -9.90 1.70 -28.63
C PRO A 455 -9.33 0.48 -27.91
N THR A 456 -8.73 -0.47 -28.63
CA THR A 456 -8.22 -1.72 -28.05
C THR A 456 -7.33 -1.51 -26.81
N PRO A 457 -6.40 -0.54 -26.77
CA PRO A 457 -5.57 -0.28 -25.59
C PRO A 457 -6.34 0.26 -24.37
N LEU A 458 -7.60 0.70 -24.55
CA LEU A 458 -8.50 1.20 -23.51
C LEU A 458 -9.61 0.19 -23.15
N ARG A 459 -9.47 -1.07 -23.57
CA ARG A 459 -10.34 -2.17 -23.11
C ARG A 459 -9.71 -2.90 -21.94
N TYR A 460 -10.44 -2.97 -20.83
CA TYR A 460 -9.98 -3.56 -19.59
C TYR A 460 -10.28 -5.06 -19.55
N THR A 461 -9.27 -5.84 -19.20
CA THR A 461 -9.42 -7.25 -18.84
C THR A 461 -9.51 -7.34 -17.33
N LEU A 462 -10.58 -7.91 -16.79
CA LEU A 462 -10.72 -8.08 -15.35
C LEU A 462 -9.64 -9.05 -14.85
N PRO A 463 -8.74 -8.62 -13.93
CA PRO A 463 -7.78 -9.54 -13.33
C PRO A 463 -8.50 -10.63 -12.52
N ALA A 464 -7.89 -11.82 -12.38
CA ALA A 464 -8.42 -12.84 -11.49
C ALA A 464 -8.45 -12.38 -10.02
N TYR A 465 -7.48 -11.52 -9.65
CA TYR A 465 -7.38 -10.93 -8.34
C TYR A 465 -7.01 -9.44 -8.43
N VAL A 466 -7.68 -8.61 -7.63
CA VAL A 466 -7.26 -7.24 -7.36
C VAL A 466 -7.24 -7.01 -5.85
N LYS A 467 -6.15 -6.49 -5.33
CA LYS A 467 -6.11 -6.14 -3.90
C LYS A 467 -7.17 -5.10 -3.62
N HIS A 468 -8.08 -5.41 -2.69
CA HIS A 468 -9.06 -4.43 -2.25
C HIS A 468 -8.34 -3.20 -1.71
N PHE A 469 -8.69 -2.03 -2.25
CA PHE A 469 -8.12 -0.78 -1.81
C PHE A 469 -9.21 0.21 -1.45
N HIS A 470 -8.85 1.07 -0.50
CA HIS A 470 -9.61 2.24 -0.15
C HIS A 470 -8.75 3.45 -0.46
N PRO A 471 -9.29 4.52 -1.07
CA PRO A 471 -8.58 5.79 -1.15
C PRO A 471 -8.12 6.20 0.25
N GLN A 472 -6.81 6.32 0.43
CA GLN A 472 -6.17 6.57 1.71
C GLN A 472 -5.01 7.55 1.55
N ARG A 473 -4.59 8.16 2.67
CA ARG A 473 -3.35 8.93 2.69
C ARG A 473 -2.17 7.97 2.61
N TYR A 474 -1.23 8.29 1.72
CA TYR A 474 -0.07 7.46 1.43
C TYR A 474 1.20 7.98 2.10
N VAL A 475 1.39 9.30 2.07
CA VAL A 475 2.53 10.01 2.65
C VAL A 475 2.03 11.33 3.25
N THR A 476 2.65 11.75 4.35
CA THR A 476 2.43 13.08 4.94
C THR A 476 3.73 13.88 4.86
N LEU A 477 3.62 15.14 4.42
CA LEU A 477 4.70 16.13 4.45
C LEU A 477 4.39 17.17 5.52
N PHE A 478 5.25 17.27 6.53
CA PHE A 478 5.17 18.29 7.58
C PHE A 478 6.11 19.45 7.25
N LEU A 479 5.59 20.67 7.27
CA LEU A 479 6.37 21.89 7.00
C LEU A 479 6.44 22.73 8.28
N TYR A 480 7.62 22.80 8.87
CA TYR A 480 7.87 23.63 10.05
C TYR A 480 8.14 25.07 9.64
N LEU A 481 7.12 25.91 9.71
CA LEU A 481 7.21 27.33 9.27
C LEU A 481 8.03 28.22 10.22
N ASN A 482 8.43 27.70 11.38
CA ASN A 482 9.37 28.35 12.30
C ASN A 482 10.10 27.30 13.16
N ASN A 483 11.22 27.71 13.76
CA ASN A 483 12.04 26.84 14.59
C ASN A 483 11.44 26.56 15.99
N GLN A 484 10.57 27.45 16.50
CA GLN A 484 9.99 27.32 17.84
C GLN A 484 9.08 26.10 17.96
N THR A 485 8.32 25.79 16.90
CA THR A 485 7.40 24.64 16.86
C THR A 485 8.14 23.30 17.01
N LYS A 486 9.42 23.25 16.61
CA LYS A 486 10.24 22.04 16.68
C LYS A 486 10.88 21.82 18.06
N MET A 487 11.13 22.89 18.81
CA MET A 487 11.69 22.80 20.17
C MET A 487 10.64 22.57 21.26
N GLY A 488 9.37 22.89 20.99
CA GLY A 488 8.29 22.84 21.99
C GLY A 488 7.62 21.48 22.19
N GLY A 489 7.98 20.43 21.44
CA GLY A 489 7.38 19.10 21.59
C GLY A 489 7.96 18.03 20.64
N GLU A 490 7.88 16.76 21.07
CA GLU A 490 8.30 15.58 20.31
C GLU A 490 7.33 15.29 19.15
N THR A 491 7.86 15.07 17.94
CA THR A 491 7.06 14.51 16.84
C THR A 491 7.17 13.00 16.85
N VAL A 492 6.06 12.34 17.14
CA VAL A 492 5.99 10.87 17.26
C VAL A 492 5.35 10.29 16.00
N PHE A 493 6.10 9.44 15.30
CA PHE A 493 5.57 8.60 14.23
C PHE A 493 5.12 7.26 14.82
N PRO A 494 3.84 6.89 14.75
CA PRO A 494 3.40 5.56 15.15
C PRO A 494 4.21 4.49 14.42
N TYR A 495 4.50 3.37 15.10
CA TYR A 495 5.38 2.28 14.63
C TYR A 495 6.88 2.58 14.65
N SER A 496 7.30 3.85 14.72
CA SER A 496 8.72 4.20 14.75
C SER A 496 9.41 3.77 16.04
N LEU A 497 10.57 3.13 15.92
CA LEU A 497 11.57 3.05 17.00
C LEU A 497 12.31 4.38 17.17
N ASP A 498 12.32 5.18 16.11
CA ASP A 498 13.06 6.42 16.01
C ASP A 498 12.19 7.57 16.50
N ARG A 499 12.70 8.29 17.49
CA ARG A 499 12.09 9.51 18.00
C ARG A 499 12.79 10.70 17.41
N TYR A 500 12.01 11.68 16.95
CA TYR A 500 12.55 12.93 16.47
C TYR A 500 12.31 14.00 17.56
N SER A 501 13.29 14.16 18.44
CA SER A 501 13.33 15.24 19.43
C SER A 501 14.77 15.71 19.69
N ASP A 502 14.87 16.99 20.07
CA ASP A 502 15.95 17.64 20.82
C ASP A 502 17.28 17.99 20.11
N GLU A 503 17.52 17.59 18.87
CA GLU A 503 18.67 18.10 18.13
C GLU A 503 18.42 19.55 17.63
N LYS A 504 19.26 20.50 18.07
CA LYS A 504 19.42 21.81 17.41
C LYS A 504 19.87 21.54 15.98
N ILE A 505 18.97 21.70 15.00
CA ILE A 505 19.44 21.85 13.61
C ILE A 505 20.13 23.20 13.52
N VAL A 506 21.45 23.19 13.41
CA VAL A 506 22.22 24.31 12.88
C VAL A 506 21.97 24.29 11.38
N ARG A 507 21.09 25.17 10.91
CA ARG A 507 20.91 25.42 9.47
C ARG A 507 21.94 26.46 9.10
N GLU A 508 22.85 26.11 8.19
CA GLU A 508 23.77 27.09 7.58
C GLU A 508 22.99 28.15 6.79
#